data_AF-V6LFX6-F1
#
_entry.id   AF-V6LFX6-F1
#
_cell.length_a   1.000
_cell.length_b   1.000
_cell.length_c   1.000
_cell.angle_alpha   90.00
_cell.angle_beta   90.00
_cell.angle_gamma   90.00
#
_symmetry.space_group_name_H-M   'P 1'
#
loop_
_entity.id
_entity.type
_entity.pdbx_description
1 polymer ?
#
loop_
_entity_poly.entity_id
_entity_poly.type
_entity_poly.pdbx_seq_one_letter_code
_entity_poly.pdbx_strand_id
1 'polypeptide(L)' 'MTDYITGKQYDDIEIQEYISSQNINKYLIEGCIELAKARPEKPLLWLGQWMVKNNKRKPQVTFNE' A
#
# COMPACT_ATOMS: atom_id res chain seq x y z
N MET A 1 17.25 5.57 -6.81
CA MET A 1 17.11 5.25 -5.35
C MET A 1 18.01 4.07 -5.01
N THR A 2 18.67 4.08 -3.85
CA THR A 2 19.49 2.93 -3.39
C THR A 2 18.67 2.05 -2.46
N ASP A 3 18.57 0.76 -2.75
CA ASP A 3 18.03 -0.23 -1.80
C ASP A 3 19.06 -0.50 -0.70
N TYR A 4 18.71 -0.18 0.54
CA TYR A 4 19.59 -0.31 1.70
C TYR A 4 19.84 -1.76 2.14
N ILE A 5 19.06 -2.72 1.63
CA ILE A 5 19.24 -4.16 1.92
C ILE A 5 20.20 -4.79 0.92
N THR A 6 20.03 -4.51 -0.36
CA THR A 6 20.80 -5.17 -1.44
C THR A 6 21.96 -4.32 -1.98
N GLY A 7 21.98 -3.02 -1.70
CA GLY A 7 22.92 -2.06 -2.29
C GLY A 7 22.65 -1.77 -3.76
N LYS A 8 21.61 -2.35 -4.38
CA LYS A 8 21.25 -2.09 -5.77
C LYS A 8 20.79 -0.64 -5.92
N GLN A 9 21.35 0.04 -6.91
CA GLN A 9 20.77 1.29 -7.41
C GLN A 9 19.70 0.99 -8.45
N TYR A 10 18.55 1.62 -8.27
CA TYR A 10 17.46 1.63 -9.24
C TYR A 10 17.37 3.00 -9.88
N ASP A 11 17.20 3.02 -11.19
CA ASP A 11 16.83 4.25 -11.89
C ASP A 11 15.36 4.61 -11.65
N ASP A 12 14.99 5.85 -11.95
CA ASP A 12 13.63 6.33 -11.71
C ASP A 12 12.60 5.61 -12.60
N ILE A 13 13.00 5.12 -13.78
CA ILE A 13 12.11 4.42 -14.72
C ILE A 13 11.74 3.05 -14.16
N GLU A 14 12.71 2.27 -13.69
CA GLU A 14 12.52 0.97 -13.03
C GLU A 14 11.57 1.11 -11.82
N ILE A 15 11.72 2.18 -11.03
CA ILE A 15 10.86 2.44 -9.87
C ILE A 15 9.42 2.72 -10.32
N GLN A 16 9.23 3.57 -11.33
CA GLN A 16 7.92 3.91 -11.85
C GLN A 16 7.22 2.70 -12.49
N GLU A 17 7.95 1.87 -13.23
CA GLU A 17 7.44 0.63 -13.81
C GLU A 17 7.01 -0.37 -12.72
N TYR A 18 7.83 -0.52 -11.67
CA TYR A 18 7.47 -1.37 -10.54
C TYR A 18 6.18 -0.87 -9.87
N ILE A 19 6.11 0.40 -9.49
CA ILE A 19 4.91 0.98 -8.86
C ILE A 19 3.67 0.80 -9.74
N SER A 20 3.81 1.04 -11.04
CA SER A 20 2.72 0.92 -12.01
C SER A 20 2.25 -0.52 -12.18
N SER A 21 3.18 -1.47 -12.31
CA SER A 21 2.87 -2.91 -12.51
C SER A 21 2.22 -3.56 -11.28
N GLN A 22 2.48 -3.05 -10.07
CA GLN A 22 1.94 -3.62 -8.85
C GLN A 22 0.50 -3.21 -8.55
N ASN A 23 -0.13 -2.35 -9.37
CA ASN A 23 -1.46 -1.77 -9.11
C ASN A 23 -1.59 -1.09 -7.73
N ILE A 24 -0.47 -0.77 -7.07
CA ILE A 24 -0.48 -0.19 -5.72
C ILE A 24 -1.12 1.20 -5.72
N ASN A 25 -0.92 1.97 -6.78
CA ASN A 25 -1.54 3.29 -6.97
C ASN A 25 -3.05 3.23 -6.90
N LYS A 26 -3.68 2.20 -7.49
CA LYS A 26 -5.13 2.04 -7.45
C LYS A 26 -5.65 1.89 -6.02
N TYR A 27 -5.06 0.96 -5.26
CA TYR A 27 -5.46 0.70 -3.87
C TYR A 27 -5.15 1.87 -2.95
N LEU A 28 -4.03 2.56 -3.19
CA LEU A 28 -3.66 3.74 -2.42
C LEU A 28 -4.63 4.90 -2.67
N ILE A 29 -5.04 5.14 -3.92
CA ILE A 29 -6.04 6.15 -4.27
C ILE A 29 -7.39 5.82 -3.61
N GLU A 30 -7.86 4.57 -3.71
CA GLU A 30 -9.09 4.13 -3.05
C GLU A 30 -9.02 4.35 -1.53
N GLY A 31 -7.90 3.97 -0.90
CA GLY A 31 -7.68 4.17 0.54
C GLY A 31 -7.65 5.64 0.93
N CYS A 32 -7.03 6.52 0.13
CA CYS A 32 -7.03 7.96 0.36
C CYS A 32 -8.42 8.57 0.23
N ILE A 33 -9.24 8.10 -0.71
CA ILE A 33 -10.65 8.50 -0.84
C ILE A 33 -11.42 8.13 0.43
N GLU A 34 -11.29 6.89 0.91
CA GLU A 34 -11.97 6.44 2.12
C GLU A 34 -11.46 7.15 3.39
N LEU A 35 -10.16 7.44 3.46
CA LEU A 35 -9.57 8.23 4.53
C LEU A 35 -10.16 9.66 4.58
N ALA A 36 -10.32 10.31 3.43
CA ALA A 36 -10.89 11.64 3.33
C ALA A 36 -12.38 11.69 3.74
N LYS A 37 -13.12 10.60 3.51
CA LYS A 37 -14.50 10.42 4.00
C LYS A 37 -14.55 10.21 5.51
N ALA A 38 -13.69 9.34 6.05
CA ALA A 38 -13.72 8.93 7.44
C ALA A 38 -13.14 9.99 8.41
N ARG A 39 -12.15 10.77 7.97
CA ARG A 39 -11.45 11.81 8.77
C ARG A 39 -11.08 11.35 10.20
N PRO A 40 -10.41 10.20 10.35
CA PRO A 40 -10.06 9.67 11.66
C PRO A 40 -8.99 10.54 12.35
N GLU A 41 -8.94 10.49 13.68
CA GLU A 41 -7.94 11.21 14.49
C GLU A 41 -6.50 10.78 14.18
N LYS A 42 -6.30 9.53 13.74
CA LYS A 42 -4.99 8.96 13.35
C LYS A 42 -4.98 8.53 11.88
N PRO A 43 -4.81 9.45 10.92
CA PRO A 43 -4.96 9.18 9.49
C PRO A 43 -4.05 8.07 8.95
N LEU A 44 -2.77 8.09 9.33
CA LEU A 44 -1.78 7.13 8.82
C LEU A 44 -2.03 5.72 9.34
N LEU A 45 -2.35 5.58 10.64
CA LEU A 45 -2.68 4.29 11.24
C LEU A 45 -3.94 3.69 10.59
N TRP A 46 -4.97 4.52 10.44
CA TRP A 46 -6.23 4.12 9.83
C TRP A 46 -6.02 3.68 8.38
N LEU A 47 -5.27 4.44 7.58
CA LEU A 47 -4.98 4.10 6.19
C LEU A 47 -4.19 2.80 6.09
N GLY A 48 -3.19 2.59 6.96
CA GLY A 48 -2.43 1.34 7.01
C GLY A 48 -3.32 0.13 7.29
N GLN A 49 -4.22 0.24 8.28
CA GLN A 49 -5.20 -0.81 8.60
C GLN A 49 -6.17 -1.04 7.43
N TRP A 50 -6.66 0.03 6.81
CA TRP A 50 -7.54 -0.04 5.65
C TRP A 50 -6.85 -0.77 4.49
N MET A 51 -5.58 -0.44 4.20
CA MET A 51 -4.82 -1.09 3.13
C MET A 51 -4.62 -2.58 3.40
N VAL A 52 -4.29 -2.98 4.63
CA VAL A 52 -4.14 -4.40 4.98
C VAL A 52 -5.46 -5.16 4.85
N LYS A 53 -6.55 -4.59 5.35
CA LYS A 53 -7.90 -5.19 5.28
C LYS A 53 -8.42 -5.34 3.85
N ASN A 54 -8.09 -4.39 2.96
CA ASN A 54 -8.59 -4.35 1.59
C ASN A 54 -7.59 -4.89 0.55
N ASN A 55 -6.46 -5.45 1.00
CA ASN A 55 -5.46 -6.03 0.10
C ASN A 55 -5.94 -7.37 -0.49
N LYS A 56 -6.47 -7.33 -1.72
CA LYS A 56 -6.96 -8.52 -2.45
C LYS A 56 -5.88 -9.55 -2.78
N ARG A 57 -4.59 -9.21 -2.65
CA ARG A 57 -3.47 -10.13 -2.92
C ARG A 57 -3.05 -10.95 -1.71
N LYS A 58 -3.56 -10.63 -0.51
CA LYS A 58 -3.26 -11.41 0.70
C LYS A 58 -4.54 -12.10 1.21
N PRO A 59 -4.46 -13.40 1.56
CA PRO A 59 -5.59 -14.08 2.17
C PRO A 59 -5.92 -13.42 3.52
N GLN A 60 -7.21 -13.30 3.80
CA GLN A 60 -7.67 -12.90 5.12
C GLN A 60 -7.48 -14.09 6.06
N VAL A 61 -6.69 -13.91 7.12
CA VAL A 61 -6.50 -14.95 8.13
C VAL A 61 -7.72 -14.94 9.04
N THR A 62 -8.54 -15.98 8.96
CA THR A 62 -9.65 -16.22 9.88
C THR A 62 -9.28 -17.40 10.78
N PHE A 63 -9.34 -17.21 12.09
CA PHE A 63 -9.26 -18.32 13.04
C PHE A 63 -10.69 -18.83 13.25
N ASN A 64 -10.94 -20.09 12.94
CA ASN A 64 -12.20 -20.74 13.29
C ASN A 64 -12.12 -21.13 14.77
N GLU A 65 -13.03 -20.60 15.58
CA GLU A 65 -13.28 -21.05 16.96
C GLU A 65 -14.12 -22.34 16.97
#